data_AF-A0A6L6WNV1-F1
#
_entry.id   AF-A0A6L6WNV1-F1
#
_cell.length_a   1.000
_cell.length_b   1.000
_cell.length_c   1.000
_cell.angle_alpha   90.00
_cell.angle_beta   90.00
_cell.angle_gamma   90.00
#
_symmetry.space_group_name_H-M   'P 1'
#
loop_
_entity.id
_entity.type
_entity.pdbx_description
1 polymer ?
#
loop_
_entity_poly.entity_id
_entity_poly.type
_entity_poly.pdbx_seq_one_letter_code
_entity_poly.pdbx_strand_id
1 'polypeptide(L)'
;MVYRDAAAATDIAVQPTTDGGARTLVTLKDGKAPTSHRFRLDLPQGTGVAEDGWGGFELHRESAEGVHVPVGSIDAPWAKDANGESVPTSYRLDGTEIVQEIETDDNTAFPVVADPKMTWGIVTGTAYFNKKDTRTIANNGALSGVVSGFLPPGLNIYWGAHAAVITTTALKAKNAKRCLKVKFAAGLFIPDQYSGGYCK
;
A
#
# COMPACT_ATOMS: atom_id res chain seq x y z
N MET A 1 -13.78 0.10 17.77
CA MET A 1 -14.93 -0.80 18.05
C MET A 1 -14.39 -2.21 18.27
N VAL A 2 -14.92 -2.96 19.24
CA VAL A 2 -14.47 -4.34 19.53
C VAL A 2 -15.66 -5.29 19.33
N TYR A 3 -15.46 -6.32 18.53
CA TYR A 3 -16.39 -7.41 18.25
C TYR A 3 -15.86 -8.66 18.96
N ARG A 4 -16.55 -9.07 20.03
CA ARG A 4 -16.19 -10.28 20.76
C ARG A 4 -16.74 -11.50 20.07
N ASP A 5 -15.99 -12.59 20.09
CA ASP A 5 -16.38 -13.89 19.52
C ASP A 5 -16.81 -13.78 18.04
N ALA A 6 -16.08 -12.96 17.29
CA ALA A 6 -16.26 -12.80 15.85
C ALA A 6 -16.03 -14.11 15.08
N ALA A 7 -15.25 -15.02 15.68
CA ALA A 7 -15.18 -16.44 15.37
C ALA A 7 -14.95 -17.24 16.67
N ALA A 8 -14.91 -18.57 16.59
CA ALA A 8 -14.63 -19.42 17.74
C ALA A 8 -13.31 -19.00 18.41
N ALA A 9 -13.38 -18.60 19.70
CA ALA A 9 -12.23 -18.13 20.47
C ALA A 9 -11.46 -16.96 19.81
N THR A 10 -12.12 -16.12 19.01
CA THR A 10 -11.49 -14.98 18.33
C THR A 10 -12.22 -13.67 18.62
N ASP A 11 -11.49 -12.65 19.07
CA ASP A 11 -11.98 -11.27 19.13
C ASP A 11 -11.40 -10.44 17.97
N ILE A 12 -12.18 -9.48 17.45
CA ILE A 12 -11.73 -8.51 16.45
C ILE A 12 -11.92 -7.10 16.98
N ALA A 13 -10.89 -6.26 16.91
CA ALA A 13 -10.99 -4.84 17.23
C ALA A 13 -10.60 -3.98 16.03
N VAL A 14 -11.47 -3.05 15.63
CA VAL A 14 -11.16 -2.04 14.61
C VAL A 14 -10.88 -0.71 15.28
N GLN A 15 -9.71 -0.15 15.02
CA GLN A 15 -9.23 1.11 15.56
C GLN A 15 -8.88 2.06 14.42
N PRO A 16 -9.48 3.26 14.34
CA PRO A 16 -8.93 4.29 13.46
C PRO A 16 -7.52 4.65 13.92
N THR A 17 -6.61 4.83 12.98
CA THR A 17 -5.23 5.23 13.26
C THR A 17 -5.05 6.73 13.05
N THR A 18 -4.06 7.33 13.72
CA THR A 18 -3.83 8.78 13.68
C THR A 18 -3.36 9.30 12.31
N ASP A 19 -2.91 8.39 11.44
CA ASP A 19 -2.53 8.64 10.05
C ASP A 19 -3.71 8.47 9.06
N GLY A 20 -4.95 8.41 9.55
CA GLY A 20 -6.17 8.32 8.73
C GLY A 20 -6.58 6.90 8.36
N GLY A 21 -5.77 5.90 8.70
CA GLY A 21 -6.04 4.49 8.43
C GLY A 21 -6.99 3.81 9.42
N ALA A 22 -7.10 2.50 9.27
CA ALA A 22 -7.85 1.65 10.19
C ALA A 22 -7.03 0.38 10.47
N ARG A 23 -6.72 0.17 11.74
CA ARG A 23 -6.09 -1.04 12.24
C ARG A 23 -7.17 -2.03 12.62
N THR A 24 -7.06 -3.25 12.13
CA THR A 24 -7.86 -4.37 12.62
C THR A 24 -6.96 -5.27 13.44
N LEU A 25 -7.30 -5.54 14.68
CA LEU A 25 -6.59 -6.46 15.56
C LEU A 25 -7.41 -7.72 15.70
N VAL A 26 -6.80 -8.87 15.42
CA VAL A 26 -7.36 -10.19 15.67
C VAL A 26 -6.69 -10.76 16.90
N THR A 27 -7.48 -11.26 17.86
CA THR A 27 -6.98 -11.91 19.06
C THR A 27 -7.46 -13.34 19.10
N LEU A 28 -6.54 -14.29 18.99
CA LEU A 28 -6.80 -15.71 19.22
C LEU A 28 -6.69 -15.95 20.73
N LYS A 29 -7.79 -16.34 21.37
CA LYS A 29 -7.86 -16.51 22.83
C LYS A 29 -7.18 -17.79 23.30
N ASP A 30 -7.20 -18.84 22.47
CA ASP A 30 -6.60 -20.14 22.74
C ASP A 30 -6.31 -20.90 21.43
N GLY A 31 -5.67 -22.07 21.54
CA GLY A 31 -5.28 -22.91 20.40
C GLY A 31 -6.42 -23.59 19.64
N LYS A 32 -7.69 -23.34 20.01
CA LYS A 32 -8.86 -23.75 19.21
C LYS A 32 -9.32 -22.64 18.26
N ALA A 33 -8.77 -21.43 18.39
CA ALA A 33 -9.09 -20.34 17.49
C ALA A 33 -8.61 -20.67 16.07
N PRO A 34 -9.39 -20.31 15.02
CA PRO A 34 -8.93 -20.45 13.65
C PRO A 34 -7.66 -19.62 13.43
N THR A 35 -6.70 -20.18 12.70
CA THR A 35 -5.43 -19.55 12.34
C THR A 35 -5.48 -18.78 11.03
N SER A 36 -6.57 -18.96 10.27
CA SER A 36 -6.80 -18.32 8.98
C SER A 36 -7.93 -17.31 9.08
N HIS A 37 -7.64 -16.04 8.75
CA HIS A 37 -8.59 -14.94 8.86
C HIS A 37 -8.73 -14.21 7.53
N ARG A 38 -9.98 -13.99 7.10
CA ARG A 38 -10.30 -13.36 5.81
C ARG A 38 -10.81 -11.95 6.02
N PHE A 39 -10.23 -11.00 5.28
CA PHE A 39 -10.60 -9.60 5.28
C PHE A 39 -11.04 -9.21 3.87
N ARG A 40 -12.32 -8.91 3.72
CA ARG A 40 -12.85 -8.38 2.46
C ARG A 40 -12.41 -6.93 2.28
N LEU A 41 -11.86 -6.62 1.11
CA LEU A 41 -11.52 -5.26 0.75
C LEU A 41 -12.69 -4.62 0.00
N ASP A 42 -13.45 -3.77 0.67
CA ASP A 42 -14.48 -2.94 0.01
C ASP A 42 -13.84 -1.71 -0.63
N LEU A 43 -13.12 -1.95 -1.72
CA LEU A 43 -12.40 -0.92 -2.45
C LEU A 43 -13.32 -0.14 -3.40
N PRO A 44 -13.09 1.19 -3.58
CA PRO A 44 -13.73 1.95 -4.64
C PRO A 44 -13.48 1.33 -6.02
N GLN A 45 -14.47 1.43 -6.91
CA GLN A 45 -14.36 0.92 -8.28
C GLN A 45 -13.10 1.45 -8.99
N GLY A 46 -12.37 0.54 -9.66
CA GLY A 46 -11.13 0.86 -10.37
C GLY A 46 -9.89 0.88 -9.47
N THR A 47 -9.98 0.38 -8.24
CA THR A 47 -8.82 0.15 -7.36
C THR A 47 -8.34 -1.29 -7.48
N GLY A 48 -7.08 -1.47 -7.87
CA GLY A 48 -6.37 -2.74 -7.86
C GLY A 48 -5.55 -2.95 -6.60
N VAL A 49 -5.14 -4.19 -6.37
CA VAL A 49 -4.27 -4.61 -5.27
C VAL A 49 -3.06 -5.34 -5.88
N ALA A 50 -1.86 -4.98 -5.45
CA ALA A 50 -0.63 -5.65 -5.87
C ALA A 50 0.23 -5.94 -4.64
N GLU A 51 1.01 -7.03 -4.67
CA GLU A 51 2.03 -7.29 -3.65
C GLU A 51 3.08 -6.16 -3.65
N ASP A 52 3.50 -5.72 -2.46
CA ASP A 52 4.49 -4.66 -2.32
C ASP A 52 5.95 -5.16 -2.33
N GLY A 53 6.14 -6.48 -2.27
CA GLY A 53 7.45 -7.15 -2.20
C GLY A 53 8.05 -7.25 -0.80
N TRP A 54 7.33 -6.81 0.24
CA TRP A 54 7.74 -6.81 1.65
C TRP A 54 6.80 -7.62 2.55
N GLY A 55 5.87 -8.37 1.94
CA GLY A 55 4.87 -9.18 2.65
C GLY A 55 3.53 -8.47 2.86
N GLY A 56 3.39 -7.23 2.36
CA GLY A 56 2.15 -6.45 2.36
C GLY A 56 1.58 -6.27 0.95
N PHE A 57 0.69 -5.28 0.81
CA PHE A 57 0.07 -4.92 -0.46
C PHE A 57 0.02 -3.41 -0.70
N GLU A 58 0.14 -3.03 -1.96
CA GLU A 58 -0.14 -1.70 -2.48
C GLU A 58 -1.53 -1.66 -3.13
N LEU A 59 -2.36 -0.72 -2.68
CA LEU A 59 -3.64 -0.39 -3.32
C LEU A 59 -3.38 0.69 -4.36
N HIS A 60 -3.83 0.49 -5.60
CA HIS A 60 -3.53 1.40 -6.70
C HIS A 60 -4.73 1.66 -7.60
N ARG A 61 -4.70 2.77 -8.33
CA ARG A 61 -5.63 3.07 -9.42
C ARG A 61 -4.83 3.43 -10.65
N GLU A 62 -5.39 3.12 -11.81
CA GLU A 62 -4.88 3.67 -13.07
C GLU A 62 -5.57 5.00 -13.36
N SER A 63 -4.79 6.02 -13.71
CA SER A 63 -5.35 7.25 -14.27
C SER A 63 -5.91 7.01 -15.67
N ALA A 64 -6.69 7.97 -16.20
CA ALA A 64 -7.18 7.91 -17.59
C ALA A 64 -6.06 7.77 -18.63
N GLU A 65 -4.84 8.16 -18.26
CA GLU A 65 -3.62 8.11 -19.09
C GLU A 65 -2.70 6.93 -18.73
N GLY A 66 -3.16 6.00 -17.89
CA GLY A 66 -2.46 4.75 -17.57
C GLY A 66 -1.37 4.86 -16.50
N VAL A 67 -1.32 5.96 -15.74
CA VAL A 67 -0.37 6.14 -14.63
C VAL A 67 -0.80 5.31 -13.43
N HIS A 68 0.15 4.60 -12.81
CA HIS A 68 -0.08 3.84 -11.58
C HIS A 68 0.00 4.74 -10.35
N VAL A 69 -1.15 4.91 -9.69
CA VAL A 69 -1.32 5.83 -8.55
C VAL A 69 -1.59 5.00 -7.30
N PRO A 70 -0.66 4.89 -6.35
CA PRO A 70 -0.96 4.26 -5.09
C PRO A 70 -1.97 5.13 -4.32
N VAL A 71 -3.04 4.50 -3.88
CA VAL A 71 -4.13 5.11 -3.11
C VAL A 71 -4.20 4.60 -1.67
N GLY A 72 -3.38 3.60 -1.34
CA GLY A 72 -3.24 3.08 0.01
C GLY A 72 -2.24 1.93 0.07
N SER A 73 -1.98 1.45 1.27
CA SER A 73 -1.12 0.29 1.51
C SER A 73 -1.62 -0.51 2.69
N ILE A 74 -1.26 -1.79 2.67
CA ILE A 74 -1.50 -2.74 3.76
C ILE A 74 -0.12 -3.23 4.14
N ASP A 75 0.32 -2.87 5.33
CA ASP A 75 1.66 -3.23 5.81
C ASP A 75 1.76 -4.75 5.95
N ALA A 76 2.98 -5.29 5.95
CA ALA A 76 3.20 -6.71 6.21
C ALA A 76 2.58 -7.16 7.55
N PRO A 77 2.06 -8.40 7.63
CA PRO A 77 1.42 -8.88 8.84
C PRO A 77 2.45 -9.06 9.95
N TRP A 78 2.02 -8.86 11.18
CA TRP A 78 2.76 -9.31 12.35
C TRP A 78 1.81 -9.96 13.34
N ALA A 79 2.34 -10.91 14.11
CA ALA A 79 1.63 -11.56 15.22
C ALA A 79 2.57 -11.72 16.41
N LYS A 80 2.01 -11.56 17.62
CA LYS A 80 2.70 -11.69 18.90
C LYS A 80 1.92 -12.58 19.85
N ASP A 81 2.62 -13.43 20.56
CA ASP A 81 2.05 -14.29 21.59
C ASP A 81 1.94 -13.55 22.95
N ALA A 82 1.43 -14.22 23.99
CA ALA A 82 1.28 -13.64 25.32
C ALA A 82 2.60 -13.26 26.02
N ASN A 83 3.72 -13.86 25.58
CA ASN A 83 5.06 -13.54 26.07
C ASN A 83 5.71 -12.39 25.27
N GLY A 84 5.07 -11.92 24.21
CA GLY A 84 5.60 -10.92 23.28
C GLY A 84 6.55 -11.50 22.22
N GLU A 85 6.62 -12.82 22.09
CA GLU A 85 7.39 -13.51 21.06
C GLU A 85 6.71 -13.39 19.70
N SER A 86 7.51 -13.34 18.63
CA SER A 86 6.97 -13.26 17.27
C SER A 86 6.38 -14.59 16.86
N VAL A 87 5.13 -14.58 16.41
CA VAL A 87 4.46 -15.72 15.78
C VAL A 87 4.53 -15.52 14.26
N PRO A 88 4.99 -16.50 13.48
CA PRO A 88 5.02 -16.38 12.03
C PRO A 88 3.62 -16.13 11.46
N THR A 89 3.53 -15.20 10.51
CA THR A 89 2.27 -14.87 9.85
C THR A 89 2.53 -14.34 8.45
N SER A 90 1.59 -14.58 7.54
CA SER A 90 1.68 -14.14 6.15
C SER A 90 0.33 -13.73 5.60
N TYR A 91 0.35 -12.91 4.54
CA TYR A 91 -0.83 -12.63 3.75
C TYR A 91 -0.81 -13.36 2.42
N ARG A 92 -2.01 -13.64 1.92
CA ARG A 92 -2.24 -14.02 0.53
C ARG A 92 -3.50 -13.34 0.01
N LEU A 93 -3.47 -12.95 -1.26
CA LEU A 93 -4.65 -12.45 -1.95
C LEU A 93 -5.50 -13.63 -2.48
N ASP A 94 -6.80 -13.60 -2.20
CA ASP A 94 -7.79 -14.56 -2.69
C ASP A 94 -8.95 -13.78 -3.34
N GLY A 95 -8.80 -13.48 -4.63
CA GLY A 95 -9.73 -12.61 -5.35
C GLY A 95 -9.71 -11.17 -4.83
N THR A 96 -10.72 -10.79 -4.05
CA THR A 96 -10.85 -9.45 -3.42
C THR A 96 -10.69 -9.49 -1.90
N GLU A 97 -10.30 -10.65 -1.37
CA GLU A 97 -10.07 -10.85 0.06
C GLU A 97 -8.57 -10.99 0.33
N ILE A 98 -8.13 -10.43 1.45
CA ILE A 98 -6.83 -10.75 2.04
C ILE A 98 -7.05 -11.85 3.05
N VAL A 99 -6.29 -12.93 2.91
CA VAL A 99 -6.23 -14.02 3.86
C VAL A 99 -4.96 -13.86 4.68
N GLN A 100 -5.10 -13.71 5.99
CA GLN A 100 -4.00 -13.81 6.94
C GLN A 100 -3.92 -15.22 7.48
N GLU A 101 -2.75 -15.82 7.38
CA GLU A 101 -2.44 -17.09 8.06
C GLU A 101 -1.51 -16.80 9.24
N ILE A 102 -1.80 -17.38 10.41
CA ILE A 102 -1.00 -17.27 11.63
C ILE A 102 -0.54 -18.67 12.02
N GLU A 103 0.76 -18.91 12.04
CA GLU A 103 1.31 -20.24 12.30
C GLU A 103 1.57 -20.41 13.79
N THR A 104 0.63 -21.02 14.51
CA THR A 104 0.78 -21.38 15.92
C THR A 104 1.25 -22.82 16.08
N ASP A 105 2.05 -23.08 17.12
CA ASP A 105 2.54 -24.41 17.51
C ASP A 105 2.30 -24.69 19.00
N ASP A 106 2.78 -25.84 19.49
CA ASP A 106 2.66 -26.24 20.90
C ASP A 106 3.41 -25.32 21.89
N ASN A 107 4.32 -24.47 21.40
CA ASN A 107 5.09 -23.52 22.22
C ASN A 107 4.43 -22.13 22.27
N THR A 108 3.43 -21.89 21.43
CA THR A 108 2.79 -20.57 21.30
C THR A 108 1.92 -20.26 22.52
N ALA A 109 2.24 -19.18 23.24
CA ALA A 109 1.48 -18.76 24.41
C ALA A 109 0.28 -17.88 24.03
N PHE A 110 -0.91 -18.26 24.46
CA PHE A 110 -2.14 -17.50 24.18
C PHE A 110 -2.44 -16.45 25.27
N PRO A 111 -3.07 -15.31 24.93
CA PRO A 111 -3.62 -14.98 23.61
C PRO A 111 -2.55 -14.56 22.59
N VAL A 112 -2.75 -14.92 21.33
CA VAL A 112 -1.99 -14.39 20.20
C VAL A 112 -2.73 -13.19 19.64
N VAL A 113 -2.04 -12.07 19.48
CA VAL A 113 -2.54 -10.85 18.86
C VAL A 113 -1.88 -10.67 17.50
N ALA A 114 -2.70 -10.59 16.45
CA ALA A 114 -2.27 -10.32 15.09
C ALA A 114 -2.88 -9.02 14.58
N ASP A 115 -2.09 -8.22 13.87
CA ASP A 115 -2.47 -6.88 13.39
C ASP A 115 -2.31 -6.79 11.87
N PRO A 116 -3.41 -6.88 11.12
CA PRO A 116 -3.53 -6.15 9.87
C PRO A 116 -3.57 -4.66 10.13
N LYS A 117 -2.39 -4.04 10.05
CA LYS A 117 -2.29 -2.59 9.90
C LYS A 117 -2.63 -2.23 8.45
N MET A 118 -3.90 -1.93 8.21
CA MET A 118 -4.36 -1.38 6.94
C MET A 118 -4.31 0.15 6.99
N THR A 119 -3.30 0.74 6.39
CA THR A 119 -3.22 2.20 6.26
C THR A 119 -4.08 2.67 5.09
N TRP A 120 -5.32 3.03 5.42
CA TRP A 120 -6.21 3.74 4.50
C TRP A 120 -5.90 5.24 4.54
N GLY A 121 -5.25 5.76 3.49
CA GLY A 121 -5.20 7.17 3.12
C GLY A 121 -4.92 8.23 4.22
N ILE A 122 -3.64 8.60 4.38
CA ILE A 122 -3.17 9.98 4.15
C ILE A 122 -1.89 9.93 3.31
N VAL A 123 -2.00 10.47 2.09
CA VAL A 123 -0.97 10.85 1.10
C VAL A 123 0.48 10.82 1.60
N THR A 124 1.20 9.72 1.32
CA THR A 124 2.61 9.86 0.87
C THR A 124 2.72 9.82 -0.65
N GLY A 125 1.57 9.90 -1.35
CA GLY A 125 1.37 10.53 -2.67
C GLY A 125 2.45 10.27 -3.71
N THR A 126 2.95 9.04 -3.83
CA THR A 126 4.04 8.74 -4.76
C THR A 126 3.47 8.14 -6.04
N ALA A 127 3.29 8.94 -7.08
CA ALA A 127 2.94 8.41 -8.39
C ALA A 127 4.12 7.65 -8.99
N TYR A 128 3.90 6.43 -9.48
CA TYR A 128 4.92 5.61 -10.13
C TYR A 128 4.66 5.57 -11.65
N PHE A 129 5.67 5.89 -12.44
CA PHE A 129 5.56 5.91 -13.90
C PHE A 129 6.31 4.70 -14.48
N ASN A 130 5.74 3.96 -15.43
CA ASN A 130 6.44 2.85 -16.09
C ASN A 130 7.57 3.38 -17.02
N LYS A 131 8.28 2.49 -17.73
CA LYS A 131 9.36 2.93 -18.63
C LYS A 131 8.89 3.81 -19.78
N LYS A 132 7.71 3.52 -20.34
CA LYS A 132 7.12 4.28 -21.45
C LYS A 132 6.80 5.70 -20.98
N ASP A 133 6.14 5.84 -19.84
CA ASP A 133 5.73 7.15 -19.31
C ASP A 133 6.92 7.95 -18.81
N THR A 134 7.88 7.29 -18.16
CA THR A 134 9.17 7.91 -17.80
C THR A 134 9.87 8.46 -19.05
N ARG A 135 9.89 7.72 -20.16
CA ARG A 135 10.47 8.17 -21.43
C ARG A 135 9.70 9.33 -22.05
N THR A 136 8.37 9.30 -21.98
CA THR A 136 7.51 10.40 -22.45
C THR A 136 7.78 11.68 -21.67
N ILE A 137 7.82 11.62 -20.34
CA ILE A 137 8.13 12.77 -19.47
C ILE A 137 9.56 13.27 -19.69
N ALA A 138 10.52 12.36 -19.87
CA ALA A 138 11.91 12.72 -20.14
C ALA A 138 12.10 13.42 -21.49
N ASN A 139 11.37 13.02 -22.52
CA ASN A 139 11.52 13.56 -23.88
C ASN A 139 10.64 14.79 -24.15
N ASN A 140 9.43 14.81 -23.59
CA ASN A 140 8.40 15.82 -23.89
C ASN A 140 8.17 16.79 -22.72
N GLY A 141 8.82 16.56 -21.58
CA GLY A 141 8.67 17.36 -20.37
C GLY A 141 7.54 16.88 -19.46
N ALA A 142 7.57 17.35 -18.21
CA ALA A 142 6.61 17.01 -17.16
C ALA A 142 5.25 17.69 -17.36
N LEU A 143 5.11 18.58 -18.35
CA LEU A 143 3.80 19.13 -18.75
C LEU A 143 3.12 18.28 -19.85
N SER A 144 3.71 17.15 -20.24
CA SER A 144 3.08 16.21 -21.15
C SER A 144 1.80 15.61 -20.53
N GLY A 145 0.82 15.26 -21.37
CA GLY A 145 -0.51 14.80 -20.93
C GLY A 145 -0.55 13.54 -20.07
N VAL A 146 0.60 12.90 -19.79
CA VAL A 146 0.73 11.78 -18.84
C VAL A 146 0.30 12.17 -17.42
N VAL A 147 0.32 13.46 -17.09
CA VAL A 147 0.16 13.95 -15.71
C VAL A 147 -1.29 14.28 -15.34
N SER A 148 -2.16 14.55 -16.32
CA SER A 148 -3.46 15.19 -16.09
C SER A 148 -4.47 14.37 -15.30
N GLY A 149 -4.39 13.03 -15.26
CA GLY A 149 -5.42 12.21 -14.65
C GLY A 149 -5.08 11.61 -13.28
N PHE A 150 -3.89 11.81 -12.71
CA PHE A 150 -3.58 11.31 -11.36
C PHE A 150 -3.64 12.38 -10.26
N LEU A 151 -3.68 13.65 -10.63
CA LEU A 151 -3.74 14.75 -9.67
C LEU A 151 -5.18 15.23 -9.47
N PRO A 152 -5.65 15.36 -8.21
CA PRO A 152 -6.89 16.07 -7.90
C PRO A 152 -6.93 17.47 -8.55
N PRO A 153 -8.13 17.97 -8.94
CA PRO A 153 -8.28 19.32 -9.46
C PRO A 153 -7.61 20.37 -8.56
N GLY A 154 -6.79 21.24 -9.15
CA GLY A 154 -6.02 22.26 -8.43
C GLY A 154 -4.57 21.89 -8.12
N LEU A 155 -4.21 20.60 -8.00
CA LEU A 155 -2.82 20.18 -7.79
C LEU A 155 -1.94 20.26 -9.05
N ASN A 156 -2.56 20.37 -10.23
CA ASN A 156 -1.88 20.58 -11.50
C ASN A 156 -0.98 21.85 -11.53
N ILE A 157 -1.37 22.89 -10.79
CA ILE A 157 -0.59 24.15 -10.70
C ILE A 157 0.72 23.89 -9.97
N TYR A 158 0.66 23.16 -8.85
CA TYR A 158 1.85 22.80 -8.06
C TYR A 158 2.78 21.87 -8.82
N TRP A 159 2.22 20.98 -9.66
CA TRP A 159 3.02 20.11 -10.52
C TRP A 159 3.81 20.92 -11.56
N GLY A 160 3.16 21.91 -12.19
CA GLY A 160 3.79 22.81 -13.15
C GLY A 160 5.00 23.55 -12.56
N ALA A 161 4.91 23.99 -11.29
CA ALA A 161 6.01 24.63 -10.59
C ALA A 161 7.24 23.73 -10.41
N HIS A 162 7.08 22.41 -10.43
CA HIS A 162 8.16 21.41 -10.27
C HIS A 162 8.57 20.75 -11.59
N ALA A 163 8.03 21.20 -12.73
CA ALA A 163 8.18 20.53 -14.02
C ALA A 163 9.64 20.31 -14.42
N ALA A 164 10.51 21.30 -14.23
CA ALA A 164 11.93 21.18 -14.57
C ALA A 164 12.65 20.09 -13.76
N VAL A 165 12.40 20.05 -12.44
CA VAL A 165 12.99 19.05 -11.53
C VAL A 165 12.46 17.65 -11.84
N ILE A 166 11.17 17.53 -12.17
CA ILE A 166 10.56 16.25 -12.55
C ILE A 166 11.13 15.76 -13.90
N THR A 167 11.21 16.62 -14.92
CA THR A 167 11.77 16.26 -16.24
C THR A 167 13.24 15.86 -16.15
N THR A 168 14.05 16.59 -15.38
CA THR A 168 15.48 16.26 -15.21
C THR A 168 15.66 14.92 -14.47
N THR A 169 14.84 14.63 -13.46
CA THR A 169 14.85 13.32 -12.80
C THR A 169 14.37 12.20 -13.73
N ALA A 170 13.35 12.45 -14.57
CA ALA A 170 12.90 11.49 -15.58
C ALA A 170 13.99 11.18 -16.62
N LEU A 171 14.75 12.19 -17.05
CA LEU A 171 15.93 12.01 -17.92
C LEU A 171 16.99 11.13 -17.24
N LYS A 172 17.30 11.39 -15.96
CA LYS A 172 18.23 10.55 -15.18
C LYS A 172 17.73 9.11 -15.06
N ALA A 173 16.45 8.92 -14.72
CA ALA A 173 15.82 7.61 -14.63
C ALA A 173 15.90 6.84 -15.95
N LYS A 174 15.50 7.48 -17.07
CA LYS A 174 15.59 6.92 -18.42
C LYS A 174 17.00 6.43 -18.73
N ASN A 175 18.01 7.27 -18.49
CA ASN A 175 19.41 6.94 -18.78
C ASN A 175 19.95 5.81 -17.88
N ALA A 176 19.47 5.72 -16.63
CA ALA A 176 19.82 4.67 -15.69
C ALA A 176 19.04 3.35 -15.91
N LYS A 177 18.19 3.25 -16.94
CA LYS A 177 17.25 2.14 -17.14
C LYS A 177 16.31 1.91 -15.93
N ARG A 178 16.02 2.98 -15.19
CA ARG A 178 15.10 3.06 -14.07
C ARG A 178 13.85 3.85 -14.48
N CYS A 179 12.89 3.92 -13.57
CA CYS A 179 11.64 4.63 -13.79
C CYS A 179 11.48 5.81 -12.82
N LEU A 180 10.67 6.79 -13.21
CA LEU A 180 10.35 7.96 -12.40
C LEU A 180 9.28 7.61 -11.36
N LYS A 181 9.49 8.04 -10.11
CA LYS A 181 8.43 8.15 -9.11
C LYS A 181 8.36 9.59 -8.61
N VAL A 182 7.18 10.10 -8.26
CA VAL A 182 7.04 11.47 -7.75
C VAL A 182 6.15 11.50 -6.52
N LYS A 183 6.75 11.85 -5.38
CA LYS A 183 6.08 11.98 -4.09
C LYS A 183 5.52 13.39 -3.91
N PHE A 184 4.23 13.50 -3.59
CA PHE A 184 3.65 14.73 -3.06
C PHE A 184 3.75 14.73 -1.54
N ALA A 185 4.55 15.64 -0.99
CA ALA A 185 4.71 15.79 0.45
C ALA A 185 4.95 17.25 0.81
N ALA A 186 4.30 17.73 1.88
CA ALA A 186 4.44 19.10 2.36
C ALA A 186 4.25 20.18 1.27
N GLY A 187 3.35 19.95 0.31
CA GLY A 187 3.08 20.88 -0.79
C GLY A 187 4.07 20.84 -1.96
N LEU A 188 5.05 19.94 -1.92
CA LEU A 188 6.08 19.79 -2.96
C LEU A 188 5.94 18.47 -3.71
N PHE A 189 6.26 18.51 -5.00
CA PHE A 189 6.47 17.30 -5.80
C PHE A 189 7.96 16.95 -5.80
N ILE A 190 8.28 15.82 -5.17
CA ILE A 190 9.63 15.34 -4.93
C ILE A 190 9.86 14.14 -5.86
N PRO A 191 10.52 14.32 -7.02
CA PRO A 191 10.79 13.24 -7.95
C PRO A 191 12.03 12.43 -7.52
N ASP A 192 12.00 11.13 -7.78
CA ASP A 192 13.09 10.19 -7.54
C ASP A 192 13.02 9.01 -8.55
N GLN A 193 13.98 8.09 -8.51
CA GLN A 193 14.07 6.94 -9.39
C GLN A 193 13.72 5.65 -8.65
N TYR A 194 13.13 4.67 -9.35
CA TYR A 194 12.88 3.33 -8.81
C TYR A 194 13.09 2.23 -9.87
N SER A 195 13.12 0.97 -9.42
CA SER A 195 13.33 -0.22 -10.25
C SER A 195 12.52 -1.39 -9.69
N GLY A 196 12.17 -2.37 -10.52
CA GLY A 196 11.29 -3.48 -10.13
C GLY A 196 9.79 -3.14 -10.21
N GLY A 197 8.94 -4.13 -9.98
CA GLY A 197 7.47 -3.97 -9.97
C GLY A 197 6.92 -3.32 -11.24
N TYR A 198 6.25 -2.17 -11.10
CA TYR A 198 5.67 -1.40 -12.19
C TYR A 198 6.70 -0.79 -13.16
N CYS A 199 8.00 -0.80 -12.82
CA CYS A 199 9.07 -0.31 -13.70
C CYS A 199 9.43 -1.32 -14.81
N LYS A 200 8.46 -1.64 -15.66
CA LYS A 200 8.62 -2.55 -16.81
C LYS A 200 8.59 -1.81 -18.14
#